data_AF-A0A6I9XDJ4-F1
#
_entry.id   AF-A0A6I9XDJ4-F1
#
_cell.length_a   1.000
_cell.length_b   1.000
_cell.length_c   1.000
_cell.angle_alpha   90.00
_cell.angle_beta   90.00
_cell.angle_gamma   90.00
#
_symmetry.space_group_name_H-M   'P 1'
#
loop_
_entity.id
_entity.type
_entity.pdbx_description
1 polymer ?
#
loop_
_entity_poly.entity_id
_entity_poly.type
_entity_poly.pdbx_seq_one_letter_code
_entity_poly.pdbx_strand_id
1 'polypeptide(L)'
;MVMESDEGTFTPTGLAFTGSLKARCIMKEIMKHLKPLNITSVFEDGGGTDISYWIHEGIPGASLSNDITKYFWFHHSQGDTMTVQDPVKMNLCAALWTVVSYVIADMEEKVPV
;
A
#
# COMPACT_ATOMS: atom_id res chain seq x y z
N MET A 1 10.27 -7.83 2.77
CA MET A 1 8.83 -7.85 2.42
C MET A 1 8.66 -7.38 0.98
N VAL A 2 7.54 -7.71 0.36
CA VAL A 2 7.17 -7.29 -0.99
C VAL A 2 5.95 -6.37 -0.93
N MET A 3 5.82 -5.44 -1.87
CA MET A 3 4.73 -4.46 -1.87
C MET A 3 4.26 -4.15 -3.29
N GLU A 4 2.96 -3.95 -3.48
CA GLU A 4 2.35 -3.71 -4.80
C GLU A 4 1.33 -2.57 -4.77
N SER A 5 1.22 -1.86 -5.89
CA SER A 5 0.21 -0.84 -6.16
C SER A 5 -0.35 -1.06 -7.57
N ASP A 6 -1.46 -1.78 -7.70
CA ASP A 6 -2.03 -2.16 -9.01
C ASP A 6 -3.55 -1.88 -9.14
N GLU A 7 -4.12 -1.11 -8.21
CA GLU A 7 -5.54 -0.73 -8.21
C GLU A 7 -5.73 0.79 -8.30
N GLY A 8 -4.94 1.40 -9.20
CA GLY A 8 -4.93 2.84 -9.44
C GLY A 8 -4.38 3.67 -8.28
N THR A 9 -4.53 4.99 -8.40
CA THR A 9 -3.95 6.02 -7.51
C THR A 9 -5.04 6.97 -6.99
N PHE A 10 -6.15 6.38 -6.56
CA PHE A 10 -7.25 7.10 -5.93
C PHE A 10 -6.91 7.52 -4.49
N THR A 11 -7.86 8.17 -3.81
CA THR A 11 -7.66 8.65 -2.45
C THR A 11 -7.23 7.48 -1.55
N PRO A 12 -6.00 7.49 -1.01
CA PRO A 12 -5.53 6.39 -0.16
C PRO A 12 -6.24 6.43 1.20
N THR A 13 -6.57 5.25 1.71
CA THR A 13 -7.25 5.06 3.00
C THR A 13 -6.34 4.37 4.02
N GLY A 14 -5.31 3.67 3.56
CA GLY A 14 -4.33 3.01 4.42
C GLY A 14 -3.44 2.03 3.65
N LEU A 15 -2.88 1.09 4.39
CA LEU A 15 -2.06 0.01 3.87
C LEU A 15 -2.71 -1.33 4.22
N ALA A 16 -3.00 -2.18 3.24
CA ALA A 16 -3.35 -3.57 3.49
C ALA A 16 -2.05 -4.37 3.71
N PHE A 17 -2.02 -5.26 4.70
CA PHE A 17 -0.81 -5.98 5.08
C PHE A 17 -1.08 -7.46 5.40
N THR A 18 -0.19 -8.33 4.94
CA THR A 18 -0.14 -9.77 5.24
C THR A 18 1.23 -10.13 5.82
N GLY A 19 1.24 -10.80 6.96
CA GLY A 19 2.45 -11.23 7.67
C GLY A 19 2.16 -11.56 9.13
N SER A 20 3.19 -11.88 9.91
CA SER A 20 3.03 -12.17 11.34
C SER A 20 2.42 -10.99 12.12
N LEU A 21 1.80 -11.30 13.28
CA LEU A 21 1.26 -10.27 14.19
C LEU A 21 2.34 -9.26 14.62
N LYS A 22 3.58 -9.73 14.82
CA LYS A 22 4.70 -8.86 15.17
C LYS A 22 5.03 -7.89 14.04
N ALA A 23 5.08 -8.37 12.80
CA ALA A 23 5.27 -7.52 11.63
C ALA A 23 4.13 -6.52 11.46
N ARG A 24 2.87 -6.93 11.66
CA ARG A 24 1.71 -6.03 11.61
C ARG A 24 1.80 -4.90 12.65
N CYS A 25 2.28 -5.18 13.85
CA CYS A 25 2.52 -4.15 14.87
C CYS A 25 3.57 -3.13 14.41
N ILE A 26 4.67 -3.59 13.79
CA ILE A 26 5.68 -2.70 13.19
C ILE A 26 5.03 -1.80 12.13
N MET A 27 4.25 -2.36 11.22
CA MET A 27 3.57 -1.58 10.17
C MET A 27 2.64 -0.51 10.75
N LYS A 28 1.92 -0.81 11.84
CA LYS A 28 1.08 0.16 12.54
C LYS A 28 1.90 1.31 13.12
N GLU A 29 3.10 1.07 13.65
CA GLU A 29 3.98 2.14 14.12
C GLU A 29 4.49 3.01 12.97
N ILE A 30 4.90 2.39 11.85
CA ILE A 30 5.37 3.12 10.66
C ILE A 30 4.25 4.01 10.10
N MET A 31 3.03 3.49 10.00
CA MET A 31 1.88 4.23 9.47
C MET A 31 1.47 5.43 10.34
N LYS A 32 1.90 5.53 11.62
CA LYS A 32 1.65 6.73 12.44
C LYS A 32 2.36 7.97 11.91
N HIS A 33 3.46 7.83 11.16
CA HIS A 33 4.15 8.97 10.54
C HIS A 33 3.26 9.69 9.51
N LEU A 34 2.24 9.03 8.97
CA LEU A 34 1.27 9.59 8.03
C LEU A 34 0.08 10.28 8.71
N LYS A 35 0.12 10.47 10.03
CA LYS A 35 -0.92 11.20 10.79
C LYS A 35 -1.26 12.58 10.18
N PRO A 36 -0.30 13.41 9.71
CA PRO A 36 -0.62 14.69 9.08
C PRO A 36 -1.48 14.58 7.82
N LEU A 37 -1.47 13.41 7.15
CA LEU A 37 -2.24 13.13 5.94
C LEU A 37 -3.53 12.36 6.23
N ASN A 38 -3.77 11.96 7.49
CA ASN A 38 -4.90 11.14 7.92
C ASN A 38 -4.97 9.74 7.23
N ILE A 39 -3.82 9.15 6.90
CA ILE A 39 -3.72 7.83 6.24
C ILE A 39 -2.93 6.88 7.16
N THR A 40 -3.50 6.52 8.31
CA THR A 40 -2.78 5.74 9.36
C THR A 40 -3.28 4.31 9.51
N SER A 41 -4.29 3.91 8.75
CA SER A 41 -4.93 2.60 8.89
C SER A 41 -4.05 1.49 8.32
N VAL A 42 -4.00 0.36 9.04
CA VAL A 42 -3.43 -0.90 8.54
C VAL A 42 -4.54 -1.93 8.52
N PHE A 43 -4.82 -2.46 7.33
CA PHE A 43 -5.86 -3.47 7.09
C PHE A 43 -5.24 -4.88 6.97
N GLU A 44 -6.09 -5.89 7.04
CA GLU A 44 -5.71 -7.28 6.77
C GLU A 44 -5.56 -7.52 5.25
N ASP A 45 -5.12 -8.72 4.88
CA ASP A 45 -5.13 -9.24 3.50
C ASP A 45 -4.40 -8.36 2.47
N GLY A 46 -3.24 -7.84 2.85
CA GLY A 46 -2.33 -7.17 1.91
C GLY A 46 -1.72 -8.15 0.91
N GLY A 47 -1.53 -7.70 -0.32
CA GLY A 47 -0.97 -8.55 -1.37
C GLY A 47 -1.23 -7.97 -2.74
N GLY A 48 -1.08 -8.80 -3.76
CA GLY A 48 -1.07 -8.31 -5.12
C GLY A 48 -0.81 -9.42 -6.11
N THR A 49 -1.19 -9.21 -7.36
CA THR A 49 -1.10 -10.24 -8.40
C THR A 49 0.35 -10.65 -8.62
N ASP A 50 1.25 -9.67 -8.76
CA ASP A 50 2.66 -9.91 -9.04
C ASP A 50 3.39 -10.41 -7.79
N ILE A 51 2.95 -10.00 -6.60
CA ILE A 51 3.62 -10.35 -5.34
C ILE A 51 3.09 -11.61 -4.64
N SER A 52 2.01 -12.21 -5.17
CA SER A 52 1.27 -13.33 -4.55
C SER A 52 2.14 -14.56 -4.25
N TYR A 53 3.07 -14.90 -5.14
CA TYR A 53 3.96 -16.05 -4.98
C TYR A 53 4.81 -15.95 -3.71
N TRP A 54 5.42 -14.80 -3.45
CA TRP A 54 6.26 -14.61 -2.25
C TRP A 54 5.45 -14.64 -0.97
N ILE A 55 4.23 -14.10 -0.99
CA ILE A 55 3.32 -14.12 0.15
C ILE A 55 2.92 -15.54 0.51
N HIS A 56 2.65 -16.38 -0.50
CA HIS A 56 2.39 -17.81 -0.31
C HIS A 56 3.58 -18.53 0.34
N GLU A 57 4.81 -18.16 -0.03
CA GLU A 57 6.05 -18.66 0.59
C GLU A 57 6.38 -18.02 1.94
N GLY A 58 5.43 -17.28 2.53
CA GLY A 58 5.53 -16.69 3.87
C GLY A 58 6.19 -15.33 3.93
N ILE A 59 6.66 -14.76 2.81
CA ILE A 59 7.26 -13.41 2.80
C ILE A 59 6.18 -12.37 3.08
N PRO A 60 6.36 -11.44 4.05
CA PRO A 60 5.36 -10.41 4.30
C PRO A 60 5.06 -9.57 3.05
N GLY A 61 3.78 -9.25 2.86
CA GLY A 61 3.24 -8.54 1.71
C GLY A 61 2.44 -7.32 2.12
N ALA A 62 2.43 -6.28 1.29
CA ALA A 62 1.55 -5.14 1.47
C ALA A 62 1.02 -4.58 0.16
N SER A 63 -0.14 -3.92 0.22
CA SER A 63 -0.71 -3.18 -0.89
C SER A 63 -1.34 -1.87 -0.47
N LEU A 64 -1.43 -0.96 -1.43
CA LEU A 64 -2.15 0.30 -1.24
C LEU A 64 -3.64 0.01 -1.02
N SER A 65 -4.19 0.48 0.10
CA SER A 65 -5.65 0.56 0.26
C SER A 65 -6.09 1.96 -0.15
N ASN A 66 -6.96 2.06 -1.15
CA ASN A 66 -7.48 3.33 -1.67
C ASN A 66 -8.98 3.22 -2.01
N ASP A 67 -9.59 4.34 -2.37
CA ASP A 67 -10.98 4.40 -2.83
C ASP A 67 -11.11 3.90 -4.29
N ILE A 68 -11.34 2.60 -4.45
CA ILE A 68 -11.51 1.94 -5.76
C ILE A 68 -12.92 2.10 -6.37
N THR A 69 -13.82 2.90 -5.79
CA THR A 69 -15.23 2.97 -6.25
C THR A 69 -15.41 3.27 -7.74
N LYS A 70 -14.44 3.97 -8.35
CA LYS A 70 -14.42 4.31 -9.78
C LYS A 70 -13.38 3.54 -10.59
N TYR A 71 -12.52 2.73 -9.97
CA TYR A 71 -11.42 2.06 -10.67
C TYR A 71 -11.93 1.25 -11.87
N PHE A 72 -12.92 0.39 -11.63
CA PHE A 72 -13.51 -0.48 -12.65
C PHE A 72 -14.41 0.23 -13.67
N TRP A 73 -14.60 1.55 -13.56
CA TRP A 73 -15.25 2.31 -14.64
C TRP A 73 -14.28 2.56 -15.79
N PHE A 74 -12.97 2.57 -15.50
CA PHE A 74 -11.92 2.91 -16.45
C PHE A 74 -11.03 1.72 -16.80
N HIS A 75 -10.73 0.85 -15.83
CA HIS A 75 -9.86 -0.31 -15.99
C HIS A 75 -10.16 -1.10 -17.28
N HIS A 76 -9.13 -1.33 -18.10
CA HIS A 76 -9.21 -2.04 -19.38
C HIS A 76 -10.23 -1.46 -20.38
N SER A 77 -10.46 -0.15 -20.34
CA SER A 77 -11.30 0.57 -21.30
C SER A 77 -10.52 1.69 -21.99
N GLN A 78 -11.12 2.26 -23.05
CA GLN A 78 -10.59 3.49 -23.68
C GLN A 78 -10.65 4.72 -22.77
N GLY A 79 -11.37 4.64 -21.64
CA GLY A 79 -11.42 5.70 -20.63
C GLY A 79 -10.21 5.70 -19.68
N ASP A 80 -9.39 4.65 -19.67
CA ASP A 80 -8.15 4.59 -18.90
C ASP A 80 -7.08 5.49 -19.52
N THR A 81 -7.14 6.76 -19.15
CA THR A 81 -6.32 7.81 -19.72
C THR A 81 -5.85 8.77 -18.63
N MET A 82 -4.88 9.61 -18.97
CA MET A 82 -4.33 10.61 -18.04
C MET A 82 -5.36 11.56 -17.43
N THR A 83 -6.55 11.72 -18.03
CA THR A 83 -7.60 12.59 -17.50
C THR A 83 -8.27 12.06 -16.24
N VAL A 84 -8.12 10.76 -15.96
CA VAL A 84 -8.63 10.11 -14.73
C VAL A 84 -7.73 10.42 -13.53
N GLN A 85 -6.46 10.75 -13.77
CA GLN A 85 -5.48 10.99 -12.73
C GLN A 85 -5.71 12.32 -12.01
N ASP A 86 -5.65 12.27 -10.69
CA ASP A 86 -5.66 13.44 -9.81
C ASP A 86 -4.26 13.57 -9.17
N PRO A 87 -3.51 14.65 -9.47
CA PRO A 87 -2.15 14.80 -8.98
C PRO A 87 -2.08 14.90 -7.45
N VAL A 88 -3.13 15.39 -6.78
CA VAL A 88 -3.15 15.47 -5.31
C VAL A 88 -3.28 14.07 -4.72
N LYS A 89 -4.18 13.23 -5.26
CA LYS A 89 -4.35 11.85 -4.80
C LYS A 89 -3.10 11.00 -5.06
N MET A 90 -2.52 11.15 -6.25
CA MET A 90 -1.27 10.49 -6.60
C MET A 90 -0.13 10.87 -5.63
N ASN A 91 -0.02 12.14 -5.24
CA ASN A 91 0.97 12.58 -4.25
C ASN A 91 0.73 11.96 -2.86
N LEU A 92 -0.52 11.77 -2.45
CA LEU A 92 -0.84 11.10 -1.18
C LEU A 92 -0.42 9.62 -1.21
N CYS A 93 -0.68 8.91 -2.32
CA CYS A 93 -0.20 7.54 -2.51
C CYS A 93 1.34 7.48 -2.47
N ALA A 94 2.00 8.40 -3.17
CA ALA A 94 3.46 8.49 -3.19
C ALA A 94 4.03 8.78 -1.79
N ALA A 95 3.40 9.64 -1.00
CA ALA A 95 3.81 9.92 0.37
C ALA A 95 3.70 8.67 1.26
N LEU A 96 2.60 7.90 1.15
CA LEU A 96 2.45 6.63 1.85
C LEU A 96 3.56 5.65 1.47
N TRP A 97 3.79 5.45 0.16
CA TRP A 97 4.84 4.54 -0.31
C TRP A 97 6.23 4.98 0.12
N THR A 98 6.50 6.28 0.11
CA THR A 98 7.77 6.85 0.54
C THR A 98 8.01 6.56 2.01
N VAL A 99 7.05 6.86 2.89
CA VAL A 99 7.19 6.62 4.34
C VAL A 99 7.39 5.13 4.62
N VAL A 100 6.55 4.27 4.04
CA VAL A 100 6.62 2.82 4.31
C VAL A 100 7.92 2.23 3.79
N SER A 101 8.28 2.49 2.53
CA SER A 101 9.49 1.91 1.93
C SER A 101 10.77 2.44 2.58
N TYR A 102 10.85 3.75 2.84
CA TYR A 102 12.02 4.36 3.45
C TYR A 102 12.26 3.80 4.84
N VAL A 103 11.26 3.82 5.72
CA VAL A 103 11.43 3.38 7.11
C VAL A 103 11.80 1.91 7.16
N ILE A 104 11.16 1.05 6.36
CA ILE A 104 11.46 -0.39 6.34
C ILE A 104 12.86 -0.67 5.84
N ALA A 105 13.33 0.09 4.85
CA ALA A 105 14.69 -0.07 4.32
C ALA A 105 15.77 0.45 5.28
N ASP A 106 15.44 1.44 6.11
CA ASP A 106 16.36 2.10 7.05
C ASP A 106 16.38 1.45 8.45
N MET A 107 15.46 0.54 8.74
CA MET A 107 15.44 -0.22 10.01
C MET A 107 16.67 -1.14 10.14
N GLU A 108 17.30 -1.13 11.31
CA GLU A 108 18.42 -2.03 11.64
C GLU A 108 18.00 -3.51 11.62
N GLU A 109 16.81 -3.79 12.18
CA GLU A 109 16.23 -5.13 12.22
C GLU A 109 15.25 -5.34 11.08
N LYS A 110 15.32 -6.51 10.45
CA LYS A 110 14.40 -6.88 9.36
C LYS A 110 12.97 -7.06 9.88
N VAL A 111 12.00 -6.77 9.02
CA VAL A 111 10.59 -7.12 9.26
C VAL A 111 10.49 -8.63 9.50
N PRO A 112 9.95 -9.08 10.65
CA PRO A 112 9.81 -10.49 10.97
C PRO A 112 8.91 -11.21 9.97
N VAL A 113 9.30 -12.43 9.62
CA VAL A 113 8.50 -13.38 8.84
C VAL A 113 7.44 -13.99 9.76
#